data_AF-A0A2N2J9U8-F1
#
_entry.id   AF-A0A2N2J9U8-F1
#
_cell.length_a   1.000
_cell.length_b   1.000
_cell.length_c   1.000
_cell.angle_alpha   90.00
_cell.angle_beta   90.00
_cell.angle_gamma   90.00
#
_symmetry.space_group_name_H-M   'P 1'
#
loop_
_entity.id
_entity.type
_entity.pdbx_description
1 polymer ?
#
loop_
_entity_poly.entity_id
_entity_poly.type
_entity_poly.pdbx_seq_one_letter_code
_entity_poly.pdbx_strand_id
1 'polypeptide(L)'
;MLDAFLRALQGGRLPSGTRLELDDRFGAEVVARLVAAGLLVPGDRATHYPCPGGGSSCPRAVVPNVGDPDYPFVAVPPGDDFCCLTVRLTADDLATWTTSRRRLVEVISELFHVRGPANLREEVFPSAHRLGRTTPPDRASEVLFCTNLNGPAPVAHLLARKAQRQSTLVLAHARTRFTSPDLEAHFGSGDVEVLFLEDGLVLDASGLRRNPVLHSAEPAGPRYPPPCCILVDAEGAREIDDETYRSVLERAVELDLFLDLTRTVEAGRHPTGRRENGKAVPSSVTAAEGRAYAELVERRQPLRAAELQSVDGKNHPVKLIESARRELDVRLGRYKWRSTELLRGDTSEANRYQFRPPEDLRWALLRPLAVEQS
;
A
#
# COMPACT_ATOMS: atom_id res chain seq x y z
N MET A 1 2.42 3.40 -23.95
CA MET A 1 3.61 3.14 -24.81
C MET A 1 4.92 3.29 -24.04
N LEU A 2 5.11 4.36 -23.24
CA LEU A 2 6.19 4.42 -22.25
C LEU A 2 6.22 3.18 -21.32
N ASP A 3 5.05 2.64 -21.01
CA ASP A 3 4.86 1.44 -20.17
C ASP A 3 5.64 0.22 -20.70
N ALA A 4 5.74 0.05 -22.02
CA ALA A 4 6.51 -1.04 -22.61
C ALA A 4 8.02 -0.88 -22.33
N PHE A 5 8.52 0.35 -22.38
CA PHE A 5 9.89 0.67 -22.00
C PHE A 5 10.12 0.48 -20.50
N LEU A 6 9.22 0.97 -19.64
CA LEU A 6 9.32 0.80 -18.19
C LEU A 6 9.27 -0.69 -17.78
N ARG A 7 8.40 -1.48 -18.40
CA ARG A 7 8.38 -2.94 -18.21
C ARG A 7 9.68 -3.59 -18.67
N ALA A 8 10.27 -3.11 -19.77
CA ALA A 8 11.55 -3.62 -20.25
C ALA A 8 12.73 -3.34 -19.31
N LEU A 9 12.60 -2.39 -18.38
CA LEU A 9 13.59 -2.09 -17.34
C LEU A 9 13.54 -3.05 -16.13
N GLN A 10 12.51 -3.90 -16.06
CA GLN A 10 12.34 -4.82 -14.94
C GLN A 10 13.47 -5.83 -14.83
N GLY A 11 13.81 -6.19 -13.59
CA GLY A 11 14.89 -7.13 -13.29
C GLY A 11 16.28 -6.58 -13.61
N GLY A 12 16.42 -5.25 -13.65
CA GLY A 12 17.69 -4.57 -13.87
C GLY A 12 18.21 -4.62 -15.31
N ARG A 13 17.43 -5.16 -16.25
CA ARG A 13 17.78 -5.14 -17.67
C ARG A 13 17.69 -3.72 -18.21
N LEU A 14 18.69 -3.30 -18.97
CA LEU A 14 18.69 -2.00 -19.63
C LEU A 14 18.49 -2.23 -21.13
N PRO A 15 17.37 -1.79 -21.72
CA PRO A 15 17.17 -1.90 -23.16
C PRO A 15 18.32 -1.26 -23.94
N SER A 16 18.80 -2.00 -24.93
CA SER A 16 19.83 -1.58 -25.87
C SER A 16 19.58 -2.23 -27.23
N GLY A 17 20.06 -1.60 -28.30
CA GLY A 17 19.96 -2.13 -29.65
C GLY A 17 20.17 -1.06 -30.71
N THR A 18 20.08 -1.46 -31.97
CA THR A 18 20.00 -0.53 -33.10
C THR A 18 18.73 0.33 -33.02
N ARG A 19 18.72 1.44 -33.77
CA ARG A 19 17.52 2.28 -33.86
C ARG A 19 16.30 1.49 -34.32
N LEU A 20 16.45 0.65 -35.34
CA LEU A 20 15.39 -0.20 -35.88
C LEU A 20 14.79 -1.13 -34.81
N GLU A 21 15.62 -1.85 -34.05
CA GLU A 21 15.15 -2.77 -33.01
C GLU A 21 14.39 -2.06 -31.88
N LEU A 22 14.85 -0.87 -31.50
CA LEU A 22 14.20 -0.08 -30.45
C LEU A 22 12.89 0.51 -30.96
N ASP A 23 12.86 0.99 -32.20
CA ASP A 23 11.67 1.55 -32.84
C ASP A 23 10.59 0.48 -33.03
N ASP A 24 10.95 -0.73 -33.45
CA ASP A 24 10.04 -1.88 -33.53
C ASP A 24 9.49 -2.28 -32.16
N ARG A 25 10.32 -2.22 -31.12
CA ARG A 25 9.95 -2.66 -29.78
C ARG A 25 9.11 -1.64 -29.01
N PHE A 26 9.39 -0.36 -29.17
CA PHE A 26 8.82 0.71 -28.33
C PHE A 26 8.07 1.80 -29.11
N GLY A 27 8.17 1.79 -30.45
CA GLY A 27 7.63 2.82 -31.34
C GLY A 27 8.62 3.96 -31.58
N ALA A 28 8.81 4.33 -32.85
CA ALA A 28 9.81 5.32 -33.26
C ALA A 28 9.68 6.69 -32.56
N GLU A 29 8.45 7.15 -32.33
CA GLU A 29 8.19 8.40 -31.62
C GLU A 29 8.67 8.36 -30.16
N VAL A 30 8.44 7.23 -29.46
CA VAL A 30 8.87 7.04 -28.08
C VAL A 30 10.39 7.02 -28.00
N VAL A 31 11.05 6.26 -28.88
CA VAL A 31 12.51 6.19 -28.90
C VAL A 31 13.13 7.55 -29.21
N ALA A 32 12.56 8.32 -30.15
CA ALA A 32 13.01 9.68 -30.43
C ALA A 32 12.95 10.57 -29.18
N ARG A 33 11.85 10.48 -28.41
CA ARG A 33 11.70 11.22 -27.16
C ARG A 33 12.63 10.74 -26.05
N LEU A 34 12.86 9.43 -25.93
CA LEU A 34 13.81 8.86 -24.97
C LEU A 34 15.25 9.31 -25.26
N VAL A 35 15.63 9.41 -26.53
CA VAL A 35 16.91 9.99 -26.97
C VAL A 35 16.97 11.48 -26.62
N ALA A 36 15.93 12.25 -26.96
CA ALA A 36 15.89 13.68 -26.63
C ALA A 36 15.96 13.96 -25.12
N ALA A 37 15.38 13.09 -24.30
CA ALA A 37 15.47 13.16 -22.83
C ALA A 37 16.83 12.69 -22.26
N GLY A 38 17.72 12.17 -23.12
CA GLY A 38 19.02 11.59 -22.76
C GLY A 38 18.92 10.25 -22.04
N LEU A 39 17.74 9.63 -21.99
CA LEU A 39 17.52 8.32 -21.36
C LEU A 39 18.13 7.20 -22.21
N LEU A 40 18.13 7.36 -23.52
CA LEU A 40 18.91 6.56 -24.46
C LEU A 40 20.13 7.36 -24.89
N VAL A 41 21.32 6.79 -24.70
CA VAL A 41 22.60 7.38 -25.11
C VAL A 41 23.27 6.52 -26.18
N PRO A 42 24.11 7.10 -27.05
CA PRO A 42 24.84 6.32 -28.05
C PRO A 42 25.64 5.19 -27.41
N GLY A 43 25.53 3.99 -27.99
CA GLY A 43 26.30 2.81 -27.61
C GLY A 43 27.36 2.45 -28.64
N ASP A 44 27.99 1.29 -28.44
CA ASP A 44 28.95 0.75 -29.41
C ASP A 44 28.26 0.37 -30.72
N ARG A 45 28.97 0.54 -31.85
CA ARG A 45 28.43 0.15 -33.16
C ARG A 45 27.98 -1.31 -33.16
N ALA A 46 26.81 -1.57 -33.74
CA ALA A 46 26.25 -2.91 -33.83
C ALA A 46 27.18 -3.86 -34.61
N THR A 47 27.40 -5.05 -34.05
CA THR A 47 28.11 -6.16 -34.71
C THR A 47 27.17 -7.13 -35.40
N HIS A 48 25.87 -7.00 -35.13
CA HIS A 48 24.80 -7.81 -35.69
C HIS A 48 23.64 -6.93 -36.13
N TYR A 49 22.88 -7.39 -37.11
CA TYR A 49 21.71 -6.67 -37.63
C TYR A 49 20.47 -7.57 -37.60
N PRO A 50 19.29 -7.05 -37.20
CA PRO A 50 18.08 -7.85 -37.04
C PRO A 50 17.60 -8.42 -38.38
N CYS A 51 16.93 -9.57 -38.29
CA CYS A 51 16.26 -10.19 -39.43
C CYS A 51 14.81 -9.66 -39.57
N PRO A 52 14.39 -9.16 -40.76
CA PRO A 52 13.03 -8.71 -41.03
C PRO A 52 11.95 -9.78 -40.82
N GLY A 53 12.29 -11.06 -41.02
CA GLY A 53 11.35 -12.18 -40.92
C GLY A 53 11.46 -13.01 -39.63
N GLY A 54 12.46 -12.75 -38.78
CA GLY A 54 12.75 -13.58 -37.59
C GLY A 54 13.17 -12.81 -36.33
N GLY A 55 13.20 -11.48 -36.36
CA GLY A 55 13.65 -10.66 -35.23
C GLY A 55 15.08 -11.01 -34.79
N SER A 56 15.33 -10.94 -33.48
CA SER A 56 16.65 -11.20 -32.87
C SER A 56 17.07 -12.68 -32.86
N SER A 57 16.25 -13.60 -33.37
CA SER A 57 16.50 -15.06 -33.32
C SER A 57 17.41 -15.58 -34.44
N CYS A 58 17.68 -14.76 -35.46
CA CYS A 58 18.60 -15.07 -36.56
C CYS A 58 19.45 -13.82 -36.87
N PRO A 59 20.46 -13.51 -36.03
CA PRO A 59 21.23 -12.28 -36.19
C PRO A 59 22.13 -12.36 -37.42
N ARG A 60 22.06 -11.36 -38.28
CA ARG A 60 22.98 -11.22 -39.42
C ARG A 60 24.30 -10.65 -38.94
N ALA A 61 25.42 -11.22 -39.39
CA ALA A 61 26.75 -10.68 -39.08
C ALA A 61 27.01 -9.41 -39.89
N VAL A 62 27.51 -8.36 -39.25
CA VAL A 62 27.87 -7.11 -39.92
C VAL A 62 29.34 -7.16 -40.33
N VAL A 63 29.61 -6.99 -41.63
CA VAL A 63 30.98 -6.95 -42.18
C VAL A 63 31.21 -5.69 -43.03
N PRO A 64 32.46 -5.23 -43.17
CA PRO A 64 32.79 -4.11 -44.05
C PRO A 64 32.46 -4.42 -45.53
N ASN A 65 31.91 -3.44 -46.23
CA ASN A 65 31.61 -3.51 -47.66
C ASN A 65 32.65 -2.71 -48.45
N VAL A 66 33.77 -3.37 -48.78
CA VAL A 66 34.91 -2.70 -49.43
C VAL A 66 34.54 -2.30 -50.86
N GLY A 67 34.73 -1.02 -51.18
CA GLY A 67 34.50 -0.48 -52.52
C GLY A 67 33.17 0.26 -52.71
N ASP A 68 32.35 0.35 -51.66
CA ASP A 68 31.06 1.05 -51.70
C ASP A 68 30.97 2.10 -50.58
N PRO A 69 31.29 3.38 -50.87
CA PRO A 69 31.37 4.42 -49.85
C PRO A 69 30.00 4.84 -49.31
N ASP A 70 28.93 4.69 -50.11
CA ASP A 70 27.56 5.05 -49.71
C ASP A 70 26.98 4.02 -48.73
N TYR A 71 27.43 2.76 -48.84
CA TYR A 71 27.03 1.66 -47.95
C TYR A 71 28.26 0.90 -47.47
N PRO A 72 29.01 1.46 -46.50
CA PRO A 72 30.29 0.91 -46.06
C PRO A 72 30.18 -0.42 -45.29
N PHE A 73 28.95 -0.91 -45.03
CA PHE A 73 28.71 -2.15 -44.32
C PHE A 73 27.65 -3.01 -45.01
N VAL A 74 27.71 -4.33 -44.78
CA VAL A 74 26.66 -5.29 -45.19
C VAL A 74 26.35 -6.24 -44.04
N ALA A 75 25.07 -6.57 -43.88
CA ALA A 75 24.58 -7.58 -42.96
C ALA A 75 24.32 -8.89 -43.70
N VAL A 76 25.12 -9.91 -43.36
CA VAL A 76 25.15 -11.23 -44.02
C VAL A 76 24.40 -12.25 -43.14
N PRO A 77 23.45 -13.02 -43.71
CA PRO A 77 22.77 -14.08 -42.96
C PRO A 77 23.74 -15.19 -42.50
N PRO A 78 23.45 -15.88 -41.38
CA PRO A 78 24.35 -16.87 -40.79
C PRO A 78 24.46 -18.21 -41.53
N GLY A 79 23.68 -18.45 -42.60
CA GLY A 79 23.71 -19.71 -43.35
C GLY A 79 23.33 -19.54 -44.83
N ASP A 80 23.66 -20.57 -45.62
CA ASP A 80 23.43 -20.63 -47.08
C ASP A 80 21.97 -20.91 -47.45
N ASP A 81 21.13 -21.25 -46.48
CA ASP A 81 19.71 -21.42 -46.68
C ASP A 81 19.06 -20.05 -46.99
N PHE A 82 18.52 -19.92 -48.20
CA PHE A 82 17.97 -18.72 -48.85
C PHE A 82 16.78 -18.01 -48.14
N CYS A 83 16.65 -18.13 -46.82
CA CYS A 83 15.56 -17.50 -46.08
C CYS A 83 15.68 -15.97 -46.03
N CYS A 84 16.87 -15.39 -46.26
CA CYS A 84 17.12 -13.95 -46.10
C CYS A 84 18.17 -13.40 -47.07
N LEU A 85 17.91 -12.21 -47.64
CA LEU A 85 18.89 -11.47 -48.45
C LEU A 85 19.88 -10.69 -47.59
N THR A 86 21.10 -10.50 -48.11
CA THR A 86 22.09 -9.56 -47.59
C THR A 86 21.55 -8.13 -47.68
N VAL A 87 21.76 -7.35 -46.62
CA VAL A 87 21.32 -5.95 -46.54
C VAL A 87 22.51 -5.02 -46.56
N ARG A 88 22.47 -4.00 -47.41
CA ARG A 88 23.46 -2.91 -47.44
C ARG A 88 23.12 -1.89 -46.37
N LEU A 89 24.11 -1.46 -45.62
CA LEU A 89 23.94 -0.63 -44.42
C LEU A 89 24.84 0.59 -44.45
N THR A 90 24.30 1.69 -43.96
CA THR A 90 25.01 2.93 -43.65
C THR A 90 25.63 2.85 -42.25
N ALA A 91 26.43 3.84 -41.88
CA ALA A 91 26.92 3.96 -40.51
C ALA A 91 25.78 4.21 -39.49
N ASP A 92 24.75 4.95 -39.90
CA ASP A 92 23.60 5.29 -39.06
C ASP A 92 22.72 4.08 -38.75
N ASP A 93 22.61 3.13 -39.70
CA ASP A 93 21.88 1.86 -39.49
C ASP A 93 22.50 1.00 -38.38
N LEU A 94 23.80 1.16 -38.15
CA LEU A 94 24.56 0.44 -37.12
C LEU A 94 24.71 1.23 -35.81
N ALA A 95 24.18 2.45 -35.74
CA ALA A 95 24.18 3.24 -34.52
C ALA A 95 23.29 2.55 -33.48
N THR A 96 23.90 2.17 -32.35
CA THR A 96 23.15 1.62 -31.23
C THR A 96 22.88 2.67 -30.18
N TRP A 97 21.85 2.39 -29.39
CA TRP A 97 21.47 3.17 -28.25
C TRP A 97 21.35 2.26 -27.04
N THR A 98 21.76 2.75 -25.88
CA THR A 98 21.67 2.03 -24.61
C THR A 98 21.00 2.91 -23.55
N THR A 99 20.24 2.27 -22.66
CA THR A 99 19.58 3.00 -21.59
C THR A 99 20.59 3.45 -20.53
N SER A 100 20.64 4.76 -20.28
CA SER A 100 21.47 5.33 -19.22
C SER A 100 20.77 5.25 -17.87
N ARG A 101 21.13 4.26 -17.04
CA ARG A 101 20.61 4.14 -15.66
C ARG A 101 20.89 5.38 -14.83
N ARG A 102 22.07 5.99 -15.00
CA ARG A 102 22.43 7.24 -14.32
C ARG A 102 21.47 8.35 -14.68
N ARG A 103 21.23 8.58 -15.98
CA ARG A 103 20.32 9.64 -16.43
C ARG A 103 18.88 9.37 -15.99
N LEU A 104 18.44 8.12 -16.03
CA LEU A 104 17.12 7.72 -15.53
C LEU A 104 16.95 8.08 -14.05
N VAL A 105 17.94 7.76 -13.22
CA VAL A 105 17.92 8.06 -11.79
C VAL A 105 17.95 9.57 -11.53
N GLU A 106 18.75 10.33 -12.29
CA GLU A 106 18.77 11.79 -12.21
C GLU A 106 17.39 12.40 -12.52
N VAL A 107 16.78 12.00 -13.64
CA VAL A 107 15.46 12.49 -14.06
C VAL A 107 14.38 12.09 -13.06
N ILE A 108 14.38 10.85 -12.56
CA ILE A 108 13.44 10.42 -11.52
C ILE A 108 13.66 11.22 -10.24
N SER A 109 14.90 11.44 -9.82
CA SER A 109 15.20 12.21 -8.61
C SER A 109 14.70 13.65 -8.72
N GLU A 110 14.84 14.27 -9.90
CA GLU A 110 14.32 15.61 -10.18
C GLU A 110 12.78 15.65 -10.11
N LEU A 111 12.11 14.75 -10.84
CA LEU A 111 10.65 14.69 -10.92
C LEU A 111 9.99 14.38 -9.56
N PHE A 112 10.66 13.60 -8.71
CA PHE A 112 10.17 13.21 -7.39
C PHE A 112 10.78 14.06 -6.26
N HIS A 113 11.48 15.14 -6.58
CA HIS A 113 12.11 16.07 -5.63
C HIS A 113 12.98 15.37 -4.56
N VAL A 114 13.74 14.38 -5.00
CA VAL A 114 14.65 13.57 -4.18
C VAL A 114 15.98 14.31 -4.03
N ARG A 115 16.49 14.37 -2.80
CA ARG A 115 17.78 14.97 -2.45
C ARG A 115 18.71 13.93 -1.82
N GLY A 116 20.01 14.16 -1.98
CA GLY A 116 21.07 13.31 -1.45
C GLY A 116 21.74 12.44 -2.52
N PRO A 117 22.82 11.72 -2.16
CA PRO A 117 23.53 10.86 -3.11
C PRO A 117 22.75 9.58 -3.37
N ALA A 118 22.47 9.29 -4.64
CA ALA A 118 21.97 7.99 -5.05
C ALA A 118 23.07 6.92 -4.93
N ASN A 119 22.79 5.84 -4.21
CA ASN A 119 23.66 4.67 -4.12
C ASN A 119 23.05 3.53 -4.95
N LEU A 120 23.59 3.35 -6.16
CA LEU A 120 23.19 2.30 -7.09
C LEU A 120 24.10 1.06 -7.04
N ARG A 121 25.13 1.07 -6.18
CA ARG A 121 26.10 -0.02 -6.05
C ARG A 121 25.68 -1.03 -5.00
N GLU A 122 24.96 -0.57 -3.99
CA GLU A 122 24.49 -1.39 -2.89
C GLU A 122 22.99 -1.63 -3.03
N GLU A 123 22.61 -2.90 -2.93
CA GLU A 123 21.20 -3.29 -2.89
C GLU A 123 20.73 -3.33 -1.44
N VAL A 124 19.65 -2.59 -1.15
CA VAL A 124 19.02 -2.59 0.19
C VAL A 124 18.26 -3.90 0.41
N PHE A 125 17.63 -4.37 -0.65
CA PHE A 125 17.09 -5.72 -0.84
C PHE A 125 17.20 -6.06 -2.33
N PRO A 126 17.06 -7.33 -2.75
CA PRO A 126 17.27 -7.72 -4.14
C PRO A 126 16.58 -6.77 -5.12
N SER A 127 17.34 -6.21 -6.06
CA SER A 127 16.85 -5.30 -7.09
C SER A 127 16.36 -3.90 -6.62
N ALA A 128 16.68 -3.46 -5.40
CA ALA A 128 16.34 -2.13 -4.89
C ALA A 128 17.54 -1.31 -4.40
N HIS A 129 17.58 -0.04 -4.82
CA HIS A 129 18.68 0.88 -4.57
C HIS A 129 18.20 2.14 -3.84
N ARG A 130 19.04 2.74 -3.01
CA ARG A 130 18.72 3.98 -2.29
C ARG A 130 18.97 5.19 -3.20
N LEU A 131 17.96 6.03 -3.42
CA LEU A 131 18.11 7.27 -4.20
C LEU A 131 18.36 8.52 -3.35
N GLY A 132 17.90 8.52 -2.10
CA GLY A 132 18.01 9.67 -1.22
C GLY A 132 16.78 9.85 -0.35
N ARG A 133 16.33 11.10 -0.20
CA ARG A 133 15.14 11.46 0.58
C ARG A 133 14.27 12.49 -0.13
N THR A 134 12.96 12.42 0.03
CA THR A 134 12.03 13.45 -0.48
C THR A 134 12.19 14.78 0.26
N THR A 135 11.65 15.86 -0.31
CA THR A 135 11.59 17.18 0.30
C THR A 135 10.13 17.63 0.54
N PRO A 136 9.84 18.44 1.57
CA PRO A 136 10.79 19.04 2.54
C PRO A 136 11.24 18.09 3.69
N PRO A 137 12.35 18.39 4.39
CA PRO A 137 13.04 17.48 5.32
C PRO A 137 12.21 17.00 6.52
N ASP A 138 11.26 17.83 6.97
CA ASP A 138 10.33 17.59 8.06
C ASP A 138 9.30 16.49 7.76
N ARG A 139 9.17 16.10 6.48
CA ARG A 139 8.36 14.97 6.02
C ARG A 139 9.15 14.06 5.06
N ALA A 140 10.47 14.05 5.19
CA ALA A 140 11.36 13.32 4.29
C ALA A 140 11.19 11.80 4.42
N SER A 141 10.74 11.17 3.34
CA SER A 141 10.73 9.73 3.16
C SER A 141 12.03 9.29 2.51
N GLU A 142 12.61 8.17 2.96
CA GLU A 142 13.67 7.49 2.23
C GLU A 142 13.14 7.04 0.87
N VAL A 143 13.84 7.36 -0.21
CA VAL A 143 13.43 6.96 -1.56
C VAL A 143 14.24 5.75 -2.00
N LEU A 144 13.54 4.66 -2.29
CA LEU A 144 14.10 3.45 -2.87
C LEU A 144 13.66 3.34 -4.33
N PHE A 145 14.60 3.07 -5.22
CA PHE A 145 14.33 2.74 -6.61
C PHE A 145 14.41 1.23 -6.79
N CYS A 146 13.28 0.63 -7.10
CA CYS A 146 13.14 -0.81 -7.18
C CYS A 146 12.93 -1.25 -8.64
N THR A 147 13.86 -2.05 -9.14
CA THR A 147 13.80 -2.58 -10.50
C THR A 147 12.98 -3.87 -10.59
N ASN A 148 12.66 -4.51 -9.46
CA ASN A 148 11.82 -5.70 -9.40
C ASN A 148 11.19 -5.86 -8.01
N LEU A 149 9.86 -5.74 -7.92
CA LEU A 149 9.09 -5.94 -6.69
C LEU A 149 8.50 -7.36 -6.56
N ASN A 150 8.83 -8.28 -7.45
CA ASN A 150 8.25 -9.62 -7.45
C ASN A 150 8.86 -10.50 -6.35
N GLY A 151 8.00 -11.33 -5.75
CA GLY A 151 8.40 -12.34 -4.76
C GLY A 151 8.29 -11.88 -3.30
N PRO A 152 8.60 -12.78 -2.35
CA PRO A 152 8.33 -12.53 -0.93
C PRO A 152 9.33 -11.59 -0.25
N ALA A 153 10.57 -11.50 -0.75
CA ALA A 153 11.62 -10.72 -0.10
C ALA A 153 11.37 -9.20 -0.11
N PRO A 154 10.97 -8.57 -1.24
CA PRO A 154 10.56 -7.17 -1.23
C PRO A 154 9.39 -6.89 -0.27
N VAL A 155 8.35 -7.72 -0.30
CA VAL A 155 7.17 -7.57 0.57
C VAL A 155 7.55 -7.64 2.05
N ALA A 156 8.35 -8.64 2.44
CA ALA A 156 8.82 -8.77 3.82
C ALA A 156 9.65 -7.56 4.27
N HIS A 157 10.50 -7.00 3.40
CA HIS A 157 11.26 -5.79 3.71
C HIS A 157 10.34 -4.58 3.93
N LEU A 158 9.34 -4.38 3.07
CA LEU A 158 8.40 -3.26 3.19
C LEU A 158 7.51 -3.40 4.44
N LEU A 159 7.06 -4.61 4.77
CA LEU A 159 6.34 -4.88 6.01
C LEU A 159 7.19 -4.57 7.24
N ALA A 160 8.47 -4.95 7.25
CA ALA A 160 9.37 -4.64 8.36
C ALA A 160 9.57 -3.13 8.54
N ARG A 161 9.73 -2.39 7.43
CA ARG A 161 9.83 -0.92 7.46
C ARG A 161 8.54 -0.26 7.96
N LYS A 162 7.39 -0.78 7.53
CA LYS A 162 6.06 -0.32 7.99
C LYS A 162 5.89 -0.56 9.49
N ALA A 163 6.27 -1.74 10.00
CA ALA A 163 6.23 -2.05 11.43
C ALA A 163 7.14 -1.12 12.27
N GLN A 164 8.26 -0.66 11.68
CA GLN A 164 9.18 0.30 12.29
C GLN A 164 8.80 1.76 12.06
N ARG A 165 7.68 2.04 11.39
CA ARG A 165 7.23 3.39 10.97
C ARG A 165 8.34 4.19 10.26
N GLN A 166 9.14 3.51 9.45
CA GLN A 166 10.20 4.14 8.67
C GLN A 166 9.62 4.70 7.38
N SER A 167 9.48 6.03 7.32
CA SER A 167 8.93 6.70 6.14
C SER A 167 9.74 6.36 4.88
N THR A 168 9.13 5.65 3.93
CA THR A 168 9.79 5.09 2.74
C THR A 168 8.89 5.23 1.52
N LEU A 169 9.40 5.81 0.45
CA LEU A 169 8.78 5.83 -0.87
C LEU A 169 9.54 4.89 -1.80
N VAL A 170 8.85 3.89 -2.35
CA VAL A 170 9.39 2.95 -3.32
C VAL A 170 8.92 3.34 -4.70
N LEU A 171 9.87 3.68 -5.57
CA LEU A 171 9.64 3.95 -6.99
C LEU A 171 9.93 2.68 -7.78
N ALA A 172 8.88 1.99 -8.22
CA ALA A 172 8.97 0.75 -8.97
C ALA A 172 8.68 0.98 -10.45
N HIS A 173 9.35 0.28 -11.37
CA HIS A 173 9.19 0.54 -12.81
C HIS A 173 7.74 0.38 -13.33
N ALA A 174 7.20 -0.82 -13.17
CA ALA A 174 5.90 -1.21 -13.70
C ALA A 174 5.44 -2.49 -12.99
N ARG A 175 4.16 -2.79 -13.08
CA ARG A 175 3.60 -4.08 -12.64
C ARG A 175 3.98 -5.19 -13.61
N THR A 176 3.96 -6.41 -13.09
CA THR A 176 4.02 -7.65 -13.88
C THR A 176 2.86 -8.55 -13.51
N ARG A 177 2.67 -9.62 -14.28
CA ARG A 177 1.79 -10.73 -13.90
C ARG A 177 2.16 -11.42 -12.57
N PHE A 178 3.35 -11.15 -12.03
CA PHE A 178 3.85 -11.69 -10.77
C PHE A 178 3.84 -10.67 -9.62
N THR A 179 3.38 -9.45 -9.89
CA THR A 179 3.25 -8.42 -8.86
C THR A 179 2.05 -8.75 -7.99
N SER A 180 2.25 -8.83 -6.67
CA SER A 180 1.17 -9.19 -5.73
C SER A 180 0.08 -8.13 -5.73
N PRO A 181 -1.22 -8.51 -5.79
CA PRO A 181 -2.33 -7.58 -5.59
C PRO A 181 -2.28 -6.86 -4.23
N ASP A 182 -1.75 -7.53 -3.22
CA ASP A 182 -1.68 -7.01 -1.85
C ASP A 182 -0.73 -5.82 -1.70
N LEU A 183 0.16 -5.58 -2.68
CA LEU A 183 1.11 -4.45 -2.63
C LEU A 183 0.38 -3.11 -2.64
N GLU A 184 -0.67 -2.96 -3.44
CA GLU A 184 -1.41 -1.70 -3.52
C GLU A 184 -2.29 -1.50 -2.29
N ALA A 185 -2.96 -2.56 -1.83
CA ALA A 185 -3.79 -2.52 -0.64
C ALA A 185 -2.98 -2.16 0.62
N HIS A 186 -1.74 -2.65 0.73
CA HIS A 186 -0.91 -2.44 1.91
C HIS A 186 0.03 -1.24 1.83
N PHE A 187 0.42 -0.80 0.63
CA PHE A 187 1.43 0.24 0.43
C PHE A 187 0.99 1.34 -0.55
N GLY A 188 -0.30 1.49 -0.83
CA GLY A 188 -0.81 2.61 -1.63
C GLY A 188 -0.75 3.96 -0.91
N SER A 189 -0.66 3.96 0.43
CA SER A 189 -0.46 5.17 1.25
C SER A 189 0.07 4.82 2.65
N GLY A 190 0.62 5.80 3.36
CA GLY A 190 1.08 5.68 4.75
C GLY A 190 2.59 5.87 4.91
N ASP A 191 3.17 5.23 5.94
CA ASP A 191 4.62 5.32 6.21
C ASP A 191 5.45 4.66 5.12
N VAL A 192 4.94 3.60 4.48
CA VAL A 192 5.61 2.95 3.35
C VAL A 192 4.67 3.01 2.16
N GLU A 193 5.10 3.72 1.12
CA GLU A 193 4.35 3.94 -0.11
C GLU A 193 5.08 3.27 -1.29
N VAL A 194 4.34 2.59 -2.16
CA VAL A 194 4.83 2.01 -3.41
C VAL A 194 4.14 2.71 -4.56
N LEU A 195 4.93 3.38 -5.40
CA LEU A 195 4.47 4.05 -6.61
C LEU A 195 5.06 3.38 -7.84
N PHE A 196 4.20 2.97 -8.77
CA PHE A 196 4.61 2.45 -10.06
C PHE A 196 4.81 3.61 -11.06
N LEU A 197 6.01 3.68 -11.62
CA LEU A 197 6.39 4.72 -12.59
C LEU A 197 5.57 4.63 -13.88
N GLU A 198 5.02 3.46 -14.23
CA GLU A 198 4.11 3.30 -15.37
C GLU A 198 2.82 4.12 -15.21
N ASP A 199 2.37 4.36 -13.98
CA ASP A 199 1.23 5.23 -13.72
C ASP A 199 1.70 6.68 -13.53
N GLY A 200 2.80 6.84 -12.80
CA GLY A 200 3.29 8.13 -12.31
C GLY A 200 4.05 8.96 -13.33
N LEU A 201 4.43 8.42 -14.50
CA LEU A 201 5.20 9.12 -15.52
C LEU A 201 4.46 9.18 -16.86
N VAL A 202 4.58 10.32 -17.53
CA VAL A 202 4.11 10.53 -18.90
C VAL A 202 5.27 11.02 -19.73
N LEU A 203 5.39 10.50 -20.95
CA LEU A 203 6.35 10.97 -21.95
C LEU A 203 5.60 11.71 -23.05
N ASP A 204 5.75 13.03 -23.11
CA ASP A 204 5.18 13.86 -24.17
C ASP A 204 6.25 14.65 -24.93
N ALA A 205 5.83 15.62 -25.76
CA ALA A 205 6.72 16.43 -26.57
C ALA A 205 7.72 17.27 -25.75
N SER A 206 7.39 17.60 -24.49
CA SER A 206 8.27 18.35 -23.59
C SER A 206 9.26 17.45 -22.84
N GLY A 207 9.11 16.13 -22.95
CA GLY A 207 9.96 15.14 -22.29
C GLY A 207 9.20 14.30 -21.28
N LEU A 208 9.96 13.72 -20.33
CA LEU A 208 9.42 12.90 -19.26
C LEU A 208 8.94 13.80 -18.12
N ARG A 209 7.68 13.65 -17.73
CA ARG A 209 7.09 14.39 -16.61
C ARG A 209 6.28 13.49 -15.70
N ARG A 210 5.96 13.99 -14.51
CA ARG A 210 5.00 13.34 -13.62
C ARG A 210 3.57 13.42 -14.17
N ASN A 211 2.82 12.34 -13.97
CA ASN A 211 1.38 12.31 -14.21
C ASN A 211 0.65 12.99 -13.03
N PRO A 212 -0.04 14.13 -13.24
CA PRO A 212 -0.72 14.83 -12.14
C PRO A 212 -1.96 14.09 -11.62
N VAL A 213 -2.53 13.15 -12.38
CA VAL A 213 -3.79 12.46 -12.03
C VAL A 213 -3.64 11.52 -10.82
N LEU A 214 -2.41 11.12 -10.47
CA LEU A 214 -2.13 10.30 -9.29
C LEU A 214 -1.71 11.11 -8.07
N HIS A 215 -1.65 12.43 -8.21
CA HIS A 215 -1.42 13.35 -7.10
C HIS A 215 -2.57 14.36 -7.02
N SER A 216 -3.78 13.86 -6.76
CA SER A 216 -4.62 14.57 -5.78
C SER A 216 -4.01 14.33 -4.40
N ALA A 217 -2.85 14.96 -4.17
CA ALA A 217 -2.54 15.35 -2.81
C ALA A 217 -3.60 16.39 -2.46
N GLU A 218 -4.70 15.94 -1.84
CA GLU A 218 -5.39 16.81 -0.90
C GLU A 218 -4.30 17.39 0.00
N PRO A 219 -4.29 18.72 0.23
CA PRO A 219 -3.33 19.31 1.13
C PRO A 219 -3.48 18.57 2.46
N ALA A 220 -2.44 17.82 2.82
CA ALA A 220 -2.40 17.14 4.09
C ALA A 220 -2.58 18.20 5.18
N GLY A 221 -3.81 18.29 5.67
CA GLY A 221 -4.10 18.81 6.99
C GLY A 221 -3.23 18.09 8.02
N PRO A 222 -3.33 18.44 9.31
CA PRO A 222 -2.67 17.67 10.36
C PRO A 222 -2.89 16.17 10.08
N ARG A 223 -1.79 15.45 9.80
CA ARG A 223 -1.82 14.01 9.56
C ARG A 223 -2.18 13.39 10.89
N TYR A 224 -3.46 13.25 11.14
CA TYR A 224 -3.94 12.35 12.17
C TYR A 224 -3.46 10.95 11.74
N PRO A 225 -2.80 10.20 12.64
CA PRO A 225 -2.39 8.85 12.32
C PRO A 225 -3.63 8.05 11.85
N PRO A 226 -3.45 7.06 10.96
CA PRO A 226 -4.58 6.28 10.47
C PRO A 226 -5.31 5.67 11.69
N PRO A 227 -6.65 5.68 11.67
CA PRO A 227 -7.40 5.15 12.77
C PRO A 227 -7.13 3.65 12.90
N CYS A 228 -6.96 3.17 14.13
CA CYS A 228 -6.77 1.76 14.42
C CYS A 228 -8.08 1.10 14.88
N CYS A 229 -8.99 1.88 15.48
CA CYS A 229 -10.25 1.39 16.02
C CYS A 229 -11.26 2.53 16.21
N ILE A 230 -12.46 2.18 16.65
CA ILE A 230 -13.52 3.12 17.02
C ILE A 230 -13.60 3.18 18.54
N LEU A 231 -13.49 4.38 19.09
CA LEU A 231 -13.80 4.71 20.48
C LEU A 231 -15.24 5.20 20.57
N VAL A 232 -16.01 4.60 21.47
CA VAL A 232 -17.34 5.06 21.85
C VAL A 232 -17.32 5.40 23.33
N ASP A 233 -17.62 6.66 23.65
CA ASP A 233 -17.70 7.18 25.02
C ASP A 233 -18.83 8.23 25.11
N ALA A 234 -18.84 9.05 26.17
CA ALA A 234 -19.85 10.10 26.36
C ALA A 234 -19.94 11.07 25.16
N GLU A 235 -18.84 11.33 24.46
CA GLU A 235 -18.76 12.26 23.31
C GLU A 235 -19.32 11.64 22.02
N GLY A 236 -19.47 10.32 21.98
CA GLY A 236 -19.99 9.57 20.84
C GLY A 236 -18.98 8.62 20.24
N ALA A 237 -19.32 8.06 19.08
CA ALA A 237 -18.45 7.15 18.34
C ALA A 237 -17.52 7.96 17.43
N ARG A 238 -16.21 7.72 17.54
CA ARG A 238 -15.19 8.32 16.67
C ARG A 238 -14.06 7.35 16.38
N GLU A 239 -13.50 7.46 15.20
CA GLU A 239 -12.28 6.76 14.84
C GLU A 239 -11.10 7.38 15.62
N ILE A 240 -10.22 6.52 16.15
CA ILE A 240 -9.06 6.95 16.93
C ILE A 240 -7.80 6.26 16.44
N ASP A 241 -6.66 6.95 16.59
CA ASP A 241 -5.35 6.43 16.26
C ASP A 241 -4.76 5.53 17.37
N ASP A 242 -3.64 4.87 17.05
CA ASP A 242 -2.90 4.00 17.99
C ASP A 242 -2.46 4.72 19.28
N GLU A 243 -2.18 6.03 19.22
CA GLU A 243 -1.69 6.80 20.37
C GLU A 243 -2.83 7.06 21.36
N THR A 244 -3.96 7.52 20.84
CA THR A 244 -5.21 7.69 21.56
C THR A 244 -5.69 6.34 22.12
N TYR A 245 -5.60 5.26 21.34
CA TYR A 245 -5.91 3.91 21.82
C TYR A 245 -5.05 3.52 23.04
N ARG A 246 -3.73 3.73 22.97
CA ARG A 246 -2.82 3.46 24.09
C ARG A 246 -3.13 4.33 25.32
N SER A 247 -3.41 5.62 25.11
CA SER A 247 -3.83 6.54 26.18
C SER A 247 -5.13 6.08 26.86
N VAL A 248 -6.12 5.60 26.09
CA VAL A 248 -7.36 5.03 26.64
C VAL A 248 -7.07 3.75 27.44
N LEU A 249 -6.17 2.88 26.97
CA LEU A 249 -5.78 1.68 27.69
C LEU A 249 -5.08 1.98 29.03
N GLU A 250 -4.18 2.95 29.06
CA GLU A 250 -3.49 3.38 30.28
C GLU A 250 -4.48 3.93 31.31
N ARG A 251 -5.51 4.63 30.84
CA ARG A 251 -6.57 5.21 31.67
C ARG A 251 -7.72 4.25 31.96
N ALA A 252 -7.69 3.03 31.44
CA ALA A 252 -8.78 2.06 31.62
C ALA A 252 -9.08 1.77 33.11
N VAL A 253 -8.06 1.82 33.97
CA VAL A 253 -8.20 1.64 35.43
C VAL A 253 -8.92 2.81 36.12
N GLU A 254 -8.94 3.98 35.47
CA GLU A 254 -9.63 5.18 35.96
C GLU A 254 -11.10 5.19 35.56
N LEU A 255 -11.46 4.49 34.49
CA LEU A 255 -12.83 4.41 33.98
C LEU A 255 -13.72 3.59 34.92
N ASP A 256 -14.98 4.01 35.01
CA ASP A 256 -15.99 3.28 35.77
C ASP A 256 -16.51 2.08 34.98
N LEU A 257 -16.54 2.14 33.64
CA LEU A 257 -16.84 1.03 32.72
C LEU A 257 -15.88 1.04 31.54
N PHE A 258 -15.30 -0.12 31.21
CA PHE A 258 -14.40 -0.27 30.08
C PHE A 258 -14.64 -1.58 29.34
N LEU A 259 -14.69 -1.54 28.01
CA LEU A 259 -14.77 -2.72 27.15
C LEU A 259 -13.86 -2.56 25.94
N ASP A 260 -13.03 -3.55 25.66
CA ASP A 260 -12.13 -3.55 24.51
C ASP A 260 -12.29 -4.80 23.66
N LEU A 261 -12.95 -4.61 22.51
CA LEU A 261 -13.20 -5.64 21.50
C LEU A 261 -12.08 -5.72 20.44
N THR A 262 -11.04 -4.89 20.55
CA THR A 262 -9.95 -4.82 19.56
C THR A 262 -8.88 -5.88 19.79
N ARG A 263 -8.75 -6.37 21.03
CA ARG A 263 -7.83 -7.43 21.42
C ARG A 263 -8.52 -8.52 22.21
N THR A 264 -7.84 -9.65 22.33
CA THR A 264 -8.25 -10.76 23.18
C THR A 264 -7.25 -10.99 24.31
N VAL A 265 -7.76 -11.53 25.41
CA VAL A 265 -6.99 -12.10 26.52
C VAL A 265 -7.04 -13.63 26.41
N GLU A 266 -6.89 -14.35 27.53
CA GLU A 266 -6.97 -15.81 27.56
C GLU A 266 -8.30 -16.36 27.01
N ALA A 267 -8.21 -17.52 26.35
CA ALA A 267 -9.34 -18.24 25.75
C ALA A 267 -10.17 -17.44 24.73
N GLY A 268 -9.57 -16.46 24.05
CA GLY A 268 -10.26 -15.68 23.01
C GLY A 268 -11.35 -14.75 23.54
N ARG A 269 -11.32 -14.43 24.84
CA ARG A 269 -12.23 -13.48 25.48
C ARG A 269 -11.70 -12.06 25.31
N HIS A 270 -12.58 -11.07 25.42
CA HIS A 270 -12.24 -9.65 25.33
C HIS A 270 -12.12 -9.04 26.72
N PRO A 271 -11.08 -8.22 26.99
CA PRO A 271 -10.93 -7.57 28.27
C PRO A 271 -12.04 -6.56 28.54
N THR A 272 -12.51 -6.55 29.79
CA THR A 272 -13.47 -5.56 30.32
C THR A 272 -13.03 -5.12 31.71
N GLY A 273 -13.53 -3.99 32.15
CA GLY A 273 -13.38 -3.53 33.52
C GLY A 273 -14.63 -2.80 33.98
N ARG A 274 -14.94 -2.91 35.27
CA ARG A 274 -15.91 -2.04 35.92
C ARG A 274 -15.35 -1.53 37.24
N ARG A 275 -15.87 -0.40 37.74
CA ARG A 275 -15.62 0.01 39.12
C ARG A 275 -16.68 -0.51 40.07
N GLU A 276 -16.20 -1.07 41.17
CA GLU A 276 -17.04 -1.52 42.28
C GLU A 276 -16.43 -0.98 43.58
N ASN A 277 -17.21 -0.20 44.35
CA ASN A 277 -16.76 0.47 45.58
C ASN A 277 -15.46 1.28 45.41
N GLY A 278 -15.34 1.99 44.27
CA GLY A 278 -14.18 2.84 43.96
C GLY A 278 -12.93 2.09 43.49
N LYS A 279 -12.98 0.75 43.35
CA LYS A 279 -11.86 -0.06 42.85
C LYS A 279 -12.17 -0.61 41.46
N ALA A 280 -11.17 -0.61 40.59
CA ALA A 280 -11.27 -1.26 39.29
C ALA A 280 -11.29 -2.79 39.47
N VAL A 281 -12.27 -3.45 38.85
CA VAL A 281 -12.45 -4.90 38.82
C VAL A 281 -12.29 -5.34 37.38
N PRO A 282 -11.12 -5.88 36.99
CA PRO A 282 -10.91 -6.42 35.66
C PRO A 282 -11.70 -7.73 35.49
N SER A 283 -12.24 -7.95 34.29
CA SER A 283 -12.90 -9.19 33.89
C SER A 283 -12.71 -9.41 32.38
N SER A 284 -13.40 -10.39 31.81
CA SER A 284 -13.43 -10.64 30.37
C SER A 284 -14.79 -11.14 29.91
N VAL A 285 -15.17 -10.85 28.67
CA VAL A 285 -16.43 -11.30 28.03
C VAL A 285 -16.13 -12.11 26.77
N THR A 286 -17.04 -13.00 26.38
CA THR A 286 -16.95 -13.65 25.05
C THR A 286 -17.18 -12.62 23.94
N ALA A 287 -16.78 -12.95 22.71
CA ALA A 287 -17.04 -12.10 21.55
C ALA A 287 -18.55 -11.82 21.33
N ALA A 288 -19.43 -12.77 21.64
CA ALA A 288 -20.88 -12.58 21.50
C ALA A 288 -21.44 -11.64 22.59
N GLU A 289 -21.05 -11.86 23.85
CA GLU A 289 -21.42 -10.99 24.98
C GLU A 289 -20.93 -9.55 24.78
N GLY A 290 -19.66 -9.40 24.38
CA GLY A 290 -19.04 -8.11 24.13
C GLY A 290 -19.71 -7.33 22.99
N ARG A 291 -20.02 -7.99 21.87
CA ARG A 291 -20.75 -7.35 20.74
C ARG A 291 -22.17 -6.97 21.12
N ALA A 292 -22.88 -7.81 21.87
CA ALA A 292 -24.23 -7.51 22.35
C ALA A 292 -24.26 -6.28 23.24
N TYR A 293 -23.29 -6.17 24.16
CA TYR A 293 -23.19 -5.00 25.03
C TYR A 293 -22.75 -3.74 24.28
N ALA A 294 -21.79 -3.87 23.35
CA ALA A 294 -21.36 -2.77 22.50
C ALA A 294 -22.51 -2.17 21.69
N GLU A 295 -23.34 -3.02 21.07
CA GLU A 295 -24.51 -2.56 20.31
C GLU A 295 -25.52 -1.82 21.21
N LEU A 296 -25.76 -2.29 22.44
CA LEU A 296 -26.61 -1.58 23.41
C LEU A 296 -26.05 -0.19 23.77
N VAL A 297 -24.74 -0.11 23.98
CA VAL A 297 -24.02 1.14 24.32
C VAL A 297 -24.07 2.14 23.18
N GLU A 298 -23.94 1.68 21.93
CA GLU A 298 -23.96 2.53 20.74
C GLU A 298 -25.36 3.03 20.41
N ARG A 299 -26.36 2.15 20.50
CA ARG A 299 -27.73 2.47 20.10
C ARG A 299 -28.43 3.43 21.07
N ARG A 300 -28.08 3.38 22.37
CA ARG A 300 -28.61 4.23 23.47
C ARG A 300 -30.14 4.32 23.58
N GLN A 301 -30.85 3.42 22.91
CA GLN A 301 -32.31 3.36 22.89
C GLN A 301 -32.81 2.06 23.53
N PRO A 302 -34.05 2.01 24.02
CA PRO A 302 -34.66 0.79 24.52
C PRO A 302 -34.75 -0.30 23.44
N LEU A 303 -33.99 -1.39 23.60
CA LEU A 303 -33.97 -2.52 22.68
C LEU A 303 -34.37 -3.83 23.35
N ARG A 304 -35.25 -4.61 22.71
CA ARG A 304 -35.49 -6.01 23.07
C ARG A 304 -34.29 -6.86 22.68
N ALA A 305 -34.12 -7.98 23.35
CA ALA A 305 -33.01 -8.90 23.06
C ALA A 305 -32.99 -9.39 21.59
N ALA A 306 -34.17 -9.57 20.99
CA ALA A 306 -34.32 -9.99 19.59
C ALA A 306 -34.07 -8.86 18.57
N GLU A 307 -33.97 -7.61 19.01
CA GLU A 307 -33.73 -6.45 18.13
C GLU A 307 -32.24 -6.13 17.96
N LEU A 308 -31.37 -6.83 18.70
CA LEU A 308 -29.92 -6.72 18.60
C LEU A 308 -29.40 -7.59 17.46
N GLN A 309 -28.75 -6.97 16.49
CA GLN A 309 -28.16 -7.66 15.35
C GLN A 309 -27.01 -8.60 15.77
N SER A 310 -26.27 -8.20 16.79
CA SER A 310 -25.13 -8.96 17.35
C SER A 310 -25.50 -10.32 17.95
N VAL A 311 -26.78 -10.56 18.25
CA VAL A 311 -27.28 -11.82 18.82
C VAL A 311 -28.27 -12.53 17.89
N ASP A 312 -28.38 -12.07 16.63
CA ASP A 312 -29.22 -12.73 15.64
C ASP A 312 -28.78 -14.19 15.42
N GLY A 313 -29.75 -15.09 15.31
CA GLY A 313 -29.53 -16.53 15.22
C GLY A 313 -28.91 -17.21 16.45
N LYS A 314 -28.77 -16.53 17.60
CA LYS A 314 -28.23 -17.12 18.83
C LYS A 314 -29.32 -17.74 19.72
N ASN A 315 -29.00 -18.90 20.30
CA ASN A 315 -29.85 -19.51 21.32
C ASN A 315 -29.79 -18.69 22.61
N HIS A 316 -30.95 -18.24 23.10
CA HIS A 316 -31.14 -17.45 24.34
C HIS A 316 -30.45 -16.06 24.36
N PRO A 317 -30.87 -15.10 23.51
CA PRO A 317 -30.27 -13.76 23.44
C PRO A 317 -30.35 -12.98 24.77
N VAL A 318 -31.42 -13.20 25.55
CA VAL A 318 -31.57 -12.62 26.90
C VAL A 318 -30.43 -13.05 27.83
N LYS A 319 -30.02 -14.32 27.80
CA LYS A 319 -28.93 -14.82 28.65
C LYS A 319 -27.59 -14.19 28.27
N LEU A 320 -27.35 -13.95 26.98
CA LEU A 320 -26.13 -13.29 26.50
C LEU A 320 -26.03 -11.85 27.02
N ILE A 321 -27.12 -11.08 26.93
CA ILE A 321 -27.17 -9.70 27.42
C ILE A 321 -26.97 -9.66 28.93
N GLU A 322 -27.68 -10.51 29.68
CA GLU A 322 -27.55 -10.57 31.14
C GLU A 322 -26.16 -11.00 31.59
N SER A 323 -25.53 -11.95 30.89
CA SER A 323 -24.15 -12.36 31.13
C SER A 323 -23.18 -11.20 30.89
N ALA A 324 -23.33 -10.49 29.78
CA ALA A 324 -22.52 -9.31 29.48
C ALA A 324 -22.71 -8.22 30.55
N ARG A 325 -23.95 -7.89 30.92
CA ARG A 325 -24.27 -6.92 31.98
C ARG A 325 -23.71 -7.34 33.34
N ARG A 326 -23.66 -8.64 33.64
CA ARG A 326 -23.09 -9.13 34.89
C ARG A 326 -21.62 -8.79 35.00
N GLU A 327 -20.87 -8.77 33.90
CA GLU A 327 -19.44 -8.46 33.88
C GLU A 327 -19.17 -6.95 33.73
N LEU A 328 -19.89 -6.28 32.83
CA LEU A 328 -19.63 -4.89 32.40
C LEU A 328 -20.35 -3.82 33.21
N ASP A 329 -21.59 -4.07 33.61
CA ASP A 329 -22.52 -3.03 34.03
C ASP A 329 -22.21 -2.53 35.45
N VAL A 330 -22.12 -1.21 35.62
CA VAL A 330 -21.70 -0.56 36.88
C VAL A 330 -22.89 -0.35 37.80
N ARG A 331 -22.71 -0.61 39.11
CA ARG A 331 -23.70 -0.26 40.14
C ARG A 331 -23.50 1.19 40.59
N LEU A 332 -24.49 2.04 40.38
CA LEU A 332 -24.39 3.49 40.56
C LEU A 332 -24.78 3.99 41.97
N GLY A 333 -25.19 3.11 42.88
CA GLY A 333 -25.45 3.45 44.30
C GLY A 333 -26.45 2.55 45.01
N ARG A 334 -26.76 2.85 46.29
CA ARG A 334 -27.68 2.08 47.15
C ARG A 334 -29.14 2.07 46.65
N TYR A 335 -29.53 3.14 45.94
CA TYR A 335 -30.88 3.35 45.41
C TYR A 335 -30.90 3.57 43.89
N LYS A 336 -29.74 3.52 43.22
CA LYS A 336 -29.61 3.75 41.77
C LYS A 336 -29.37 2.44 41.03
N TRP A 337 -30.08 2.32 39.91
CA TRP A 337 -30.01 1.23 38.96
C TRP A 337 -28.64 1.20 38.27
N ARG A 338 -28.37 0.12 37.54
CA ARG A 338 -27.10 -0.05 36.82
C ARG A 338 -26.99 0.91 35.62
N SER A 339 -25.80 1.10 35.06
CA SER A 339 -25.60 1.92 33.84
C SER A 339 -26.42 1.46 32.62
N THR A 340 -26.79 0.18 32.58
CA THR A 340 -27.80 -0.37 31.67
C THR A 340 -29.11 -0.62 32.43
N GLU A 341 -30.16 0.12 32.08
CA GLU A 341 -31.50 -0.04 32.64
C GLU A 341 -32.23 -1.22 31.98
N LEU A 342 -32.98 -1.96 32.80
CA LEU A 342 -33.91 -3.00 32.35
C LEU A 342 -35.34 -2.46 32.48
N LEU A 343 -35.96 -2.14 31.35
CA LEU A 343 -37.35 -1.74 31.26
C LEU A 343 -38.19 -3.01 31.15
N ARG A 344 -38.87 -3.35 32.26
CA ARG A 344 -39.64 -4.59 32.35
C ARG A 344 -40.88 -4.53 31.45
N GLY A 345 -41.04 -5.53 30.60
CA GLY A 345 -42.30 -5.80 29.91
C GLY A 345 -43.14 -6.82 30.67
N ASP A 346 -44.33 -7.10 30.14
CA ASP A 346 -45.24 -8.11 30.72
C ASP A 346 -44.66 -9.54 30.66
N THR A 347 -43.70 -9.77 29.75
CA THR A 347 -42.97 -11.04 29.62
C THR A 347 -41.45 -10.80 29.54
N SER A 348 -40.66 -11.87 29.72
CA SER A 348 -39.19 -11.82 29.60
C SER A 348 -38.71 -11.35 28.23
N GLU A 349 -39.46 -11.66 27.17
CA GLU A 349 -39.17 -11.30 25.78
C GLU A 349 -39.56 -9.85 25.47
N ALA A 350 -40.51 -9.30 26.22
CA ALA A 350 -40.92 -7.90 26.12
C ALA A 350 -39.99 -6.94 26.87
N ASN A 351 -39.07 -7.47 27.69
CA ASN A 351 -38.05 -6.67 28.37
C ASN A 351 -37.17 -5.91 27.38
N ARG A 352 -36.91 -4.65 27.68
CA ARG A 352 -35.99 -3.80 26.91
C ARG A 352 -34.79 -3.40 27.75
N TYR A 353 -33.63 -3.36 27.10
CA TYR A 353 -32.37 -2.93 27.67
C TYR A 353 -32.04 -1.56 27.09
N GLN A 354 -31.68 -0.62 27.95
CA GLN A 354 -31.23 0.70 27.53
C GLN A 354 -29.96 1.06 28.27
N PHE A 355 -28.88 1.33 27.54
CA PHE A 355 -27.71 1.95 28.13
C PHE A 355 -27.98 3.45 28.33
N ARG A 356 -28.10 3.86 29.60
CA ARG A 356 -28.42 5.23 30.00
C ARG A 356 -27.52 5.62 31.19
N PRO A 357 -26.22 5.84 30.95
CA PRO A 357 -25.30 6.20 32.01
C PRO A 357 -25.61 7.61 32.56
N PRO A 358 -25.40 7.86 33.86
CA PRO A 358 -25.34 9.21 34.42
C PRO A 358 -24.26 10.06 33.72
N GLU A 359 -24.43 11.38 33.74
CA GLU A 359 -23.49 12.33 33.14
C GLU A 359 -22.07 12.24 33.76
N ASP A 360 -21.97 11.85 35.03
CA ASP A 360 -20.71 11.71 35.76
C ASP A 360 -20.03 10.34 35.60
N LEU A 361 -20.66 9.38 34.91
CA LEU A 361 -20.07 8.07 34.68
C LEU A 361 -18.97 8.16 33.62
N ARG A 362 -17.74 7.75 33.95
CA ARG A 362 -16.63 7.70 33.00
C ARG A 362 -16.60 6.32 32.37
N TRP A 363 -16.78 6.23 31.06
CA TRP A 363 -16.81 4.95 30.36
C TRP A 363 -16.20 5.03 28.97
N ALA A 364 -15.67 3.91 28.48
CA ALA A 364 -15.18 3.78 27.12
C ALA A 364 -15.39 2.37 26.57
N LEU A 365 -15.77 2.31 25.30
CA LEU A 365 -15.86 1.10 24.49
C LEU A 365 -14.90 1.26 23.30
N LEU A 366 -14.03 0.28 23.10
CA LEU A 366 -13.17 0.19 21.93
C LEU A 366 -13.63 -0.97 21.05
N ARG A 367 -13.84 -0.74 19.76
CA ARG A 367 -14.17 -1.81 18.80
C ARG A 367 -13.39 -1.71 17.50
N PRO A 368 -13.19 -2.82 16.78
CA PRO A 368 -12.52 -2.81 15.49
C PRO A 368 -13.22 -1.89 14.48
N LEU A 369 -12.43 -1.33 13.55
CA LEU A 369 -12.98 -0.76 12.32
C LEU A 369 -13.82 -1.83 11.62
N ALA A 370 -14.96 -1.43 11.04
CA ALA A 370 -15.79 -2.36 10.30
C ALA A 370 -14.95 -2.96 9.17
N VAL A 371 -14.74 -4.28 9.20
CA VAL A 371 -14.23 -4.99 8.02
C VAL A 371 -15.40 -5.00 7.05
N GLU A 372 -15.32 -4.22 5.97
CA GLU A 372 -16.19 -4.41 4.82
C GLU A 372 -16.07 -5.89 4.43
N GLN A 373 -17.13 -6.66 4.71
CA GLN A 373 -17.24 -8.03 4.25
C GLN A 373 -17.48 -7.95 2.74
N SER A 374 -16.38 -7.95 1.98
CA SER A 374 -16.35 -8.16 0.53
C SER A 374 -16.55 -9.62 0.20
#